data_AF-A0A1N7PVD9-F1
#
_entry.id   AF-A0A1N7PVD9-F1
#
_cell.length_a   1.000
_cell.length_b   1.000
_cell.length_c   1.000
_cell.angle_alpha   90.00
_cell.angle_beta   90.00
_cell.angle_gamma   90.00
#
_symmetry.space_group_name_H-M   'P 1'
#
loop_
_entity.id
_entity.type
_entity.pdbx_description
1 polymer ?
#
loop_
_entity_poly.entity_id
_entity_poly.type
_entity_poly.pdbx_seq_one_letter_code
_entity_poly.pdbx_strand_id
1 'polypeptide(L)'
;MRILVFNAGSSSLKFGLYDIAGTETLRVKGGFDRFHDGSCDLKLTVDGAHHRLRAPHGDLAAAIAAVPGILAAQGIDGINAIGHRIAHGGALFDKPAVLDTSTLARVEQLTPLAPLHNPANLAGVALARQVWPDLPQVGVFDTSFHLSAPEFSTTYAVPQAWRDAGLRRFGFHGTSHKYVGLRAAEVIGQPLDRLQIVSCHLGNGASVCAINRGRSMDSSMGLTPLEGLVMGTRSGDVDPGAFGFLSRRLGLTIEEIESALYTDSGLKALTGSPDMRDAEDRAAQGDTAAQLAIEIYAYRARKYIGAYAAAMGGIDALVFTGGIGENSASMRRRICDGLEFMGVTLDIDRNQRVDLADRAAPELQSWGSRVRVIVTETQEQLQIARETATALAVMRPARLVLPVAVSARHVHLCQEHVEALFGPGATLTPEFPLRQPGNFAAHQKVTIEGPKGALHQVRILGPTRSRTQIEVSRTDTFALGVEAPVRLSGDLDATPKIRLKGPAGSIETDGLIIAARHIHMHPDDAERWGVADREEVEVRVTGTGRGMTFSGVIVRVQPTAFTEMHIDTDEANAAGISGGAEGALITAD
;
A
#
# COMPACT_ATOMS: atom_id res chain seq x y z
N MET A 1 10.13 -8.13 13.64
CA MET A 1 11.13 -8.00 12.56
C MET A 1 11.92 -6.76 12.89
N ARG A 2 13.26 -6.83 12.87
CA ARG A 2 14.13 -5.73 13.25
C ARG A 2 14.56 -4.95 12.02
N ILE A 3 14.12 -3.70 11.91
CA ILE A 3 14.40 -2.84 10.75
C ILE A 3 15.30 -1.70 11.17
N LEU A 4 16.49 -1.63 10.57
CA LEU A 4 17.38 -0.48 10.70
C LEU A 4 16.97 0.58 9.68
N VAL A 5 16.76 1.81 10.10
CA VAL A 5 16.32 2.90 9.23
C VAL A 5 17.43 3.94 9.15
N PHE A 6 17.78 4.35 7.92
CA PHE A 6 18.74 5.42 7.65
C PHE A 6 18.07 6.63 6.99
N ASN A 7 18.49 7.82 7.43
CA ASN A 7 18.27 9.09 6.76
C ASN A 7 19.62 9.79 6.64
N ALA A 8 20.24 9.67 5.47
CA ALA A 8 21.53 10.27 5.15
C ALA A 8 21.33 11.61 4.44
N GLY A 9 21.85 12.69 5.03
CA GLY A 9 22.00 13.98 4.37
C GLY A 9 23.43 14.19 3.89
N SER A 10 23.70 15.35 3.28
CA SER A 10 25.05 15.70 2.80
C SER A 10 26.10 15.80 3.92
N SER A 11 25.69 16.10 5.15
CA SER A 11 26.57 16.34 6.30
C SER A 11 26.05 15.73 7.61
N SER A 12 25.09 14.81 7.55
CA SER A 12 24.54 14.16 8.75
C SER A 12 24.02 12.77 8.43
N LEU A 13 24.04 11.87 9.42
CA LEU A 13 23.41 10.56 9.36
C LEU A 13 22.50 10.40 10.56
N LYS A 14 21.20 10.20 10.34
CA LYS A 14 20.28 9.75 11.38
C LYS A 14 19.96 8.28 11.16
N PHE A 15 19.93 7.51 12.24
CA PHE A 15 19.53 6.11 12.19
C PHE A 15 18.60 5.74 13.34
N GLY A 16 17.81 4.69 13.15
CA GLY A 16 16.96 4.15 14.19
C GLY A 16 16.68 2.68 13.95
N LEU A 17 16.72 1.87 15.00
CA LEU A 17 16.41 0.46 14.96
C LEU A 17 15.06 0.21 15.62
N TYR A 18 14.14 -0.37 14.86
CA TYR A 18 12.77 -0.65 15.29
C TYR A 18 12.50 -2.15 15.30
N ASP A 19 11.82 -2.65 16.33
CA ASP A 19 11.10 -3.91 16.23
C ASP A 19 9.65 -3.62 15.87
N ILE A 20 9.21 -4.25 14.79
CA ILE A 20 7.87 -4.10 14.21
C ILE A 20 7.08 -5.42 14.26
N ALA A 21 7.58 -6.46 14.93
CA ALA A 21 6.75 -7.63 15.24
C ALA A 21 5.98 -7.39 16.55
N GLY A 22 4.65 -7.56 16.51
CA GLY A 22 3.80 -7.34 17.68
C GLY A 22 3.73 -5.86 18.06
N THR A 23 4.12 -5.52 19.29
CA THR A 23 4.13 -4.11 19.74
C THR A 23 5.36 -3.41 19.18
N GLU A 24 5.13 -2.35 18.41
CA GLU A 24 6.21 -1.58 17.81
C GLU A 24 7.05 -0.87 18.87
N THR A 25 8.36 -1.10 18.84
CA THR A 25 9.31 -0.53 19.81
C THR A 25 10.54 0.05 19.12
N LEU A 26 10.96 1.23 19.58
CA LEU A 26 12.26 1.81 19.24
C LEU A 26 13.31 1.23 20.19
N ARG A 27 14.36 0.59 19.65
CA ARG A 27 15.45 0.01 20.46
C ARG A 27 16.63 0.96 20.59
N VAL A 28 17.02 1.55 19.47
CA VAL A 28 18.15 2.49 19.40
C VAL A 28 17.79 3.59 18.42
N LYS A 29 18.03 4.84 18.80
CA LYS A 29 18.01 6.00 17.89
C LYS A 29 19.35 6.68 17.96
N GLY A 30 19.92 7.02 16.82
CA GLY A 30 21.21 7.67 16.75
C GLY A 30 21.28 8.74 15.68
N GLY A 31 22.22 9.66 15.86
CA GLY A 31 22.50 10.70 14.90
C GLY A 31 23.96 11.14 14.97
N PHE A 32 24.64 11.09 13.84
CA PHE A 32 25.93 11.73 13.61
C PHE A 32 25.70 13.04 12.88
N ASP A 33 26.26 14.12 13.41
CA ASP A 33 26.09 15.47 12.86
C ASP A 33 27.37 16.27 13.08
N ARG A 34 27.52 17.40 12.38
CA ARG A 34 28.67 18.31 12.52
C ARG A 34 30.03 17.60 12.33
N PHE A 35 30.18 16.88 11.22
CA PHE A 35 31.47 16.30 10.82
C PHE A 35 32.52 17.40 10.61
N HIS A 36 33.62 17.34 11.35
CA HIS A 36 34.72 18.29 11.29
C HIS A 36 35.99 17.70 11.91
N ASP A 37 37.14 17.93 11.27
CA ASP A 37 38.47 17.53 11.74
C ASP A 37 38.56 16.06 12.16
N GLY A 38 38.02 15.15 11.34
CA GLY A 38 38.03 13.71 11.62
C GLY A 38 37.10 13.26 12.76
N SER A 39 36.24 14.14 13.26
CA SER A 39 35.31 13.87 14.35
C SER A 39 33.90 14.38 14.05
N CYS A 40 32.92 13.95 14.84
CA CYS A 40 31.55 14.43 14.77
C CYS A 40 30.88 14.38 16.13
N ASP A 41 29.69 14.97 16.22
CA ASP A 41 28.84 14.82 17.38
C ASP A 41 27.91 13.62 17.18
N LEU A 42 27.92 12.71 18.15
CA LEU A 42 27.03 11.57 18.22
C LEU A 42 25.97 11.81 19.31
N LYS A 43 24.71 11.74 18.90
CA LYS A 43 23.54 11.71 19.80
C LYS A 43 22.97 10.30 19.77
N LEU A 44 22.89 9.64 20.91
CA LEU A 44 22.28 8.31 21.05
C LEU A 44 21.11 8.36 22.02
N THR A 45 20.07 7.61 21.71
CA THR A 45 18.96 7.31 22.62
C THR A 45 18.78 5.81 22.63
N VAL A 46 18.95 5.18 23.79
CA VAL A 46 18.80 3.75 23.99
C VAL A 46 17.82 3.55 25.14
N ASP A 47 16.72 2.84 24.90
CA ASP A 47 15.68 2.55 25.90
C ASP A 47 15.27 3.79 26.74
N GLY A 48 15.21 4.96 26.10
CA GLY A 48 14.85 6.25 26.73
C GLY A 48 16.01 7.05 27.34
N ALA A 49 17.20 6.46 27.50
CA ALA A 49 18.39 7.16 27.98
C ALA A 49 19.08 7.94 26.85
N HIS A 50 19.33 9.23 27.07
CA HIS A 50 19.97 10.10 26.08
C HIS A 50 21.46 10.31 26.38
N HIS A 51 22.30 10.06 25.37
CA HIS A 51 23.75 10.29 25.42
C HIS A 51 24.17 11.26 24.32
N ARG A 52 25.08 12.18 24.65
CA ARG A 52 25.75 13.06 23.70
C ARG A 52 27.25 12.93 23.90
N LEU A 53 27.97 12.59 22.83
CA LEU A 53 29.42 12.42 22.86
C LEU A 53 30.06 12.89 21.56
N ARG A 54 31.36 13.15 21.63
CA ARG A 54 32.20 13.36 20.44
C ARG A 54 32.66 11.99 19.95
N ALA A 55 32.48 11.69 18.66
CA ALA A 55 32.89 10.42 18.06
C ALA A 55 33.98 10.66 17.00
N PRO A 56 34.99 9.77 16.87
CA PRO A 56 36.10 9.93 15.94
C PRO A 56 35.73 9.43 14.53
N HIS A 57 34.62 9.93 13.99
CA HIS A 57 34.17 9.63 12.62
C HIS A 57 34.12 10.93 11.84
N GLY A 58 34.94 11.01 10.77
CA GLY A 58 35.11 12.23 9.98
C GLY A 58 34.12 12.40 8.84
N ASP A 59 33.39 11.35 8.47
CA ASP A 59 32.47 11.38 7.33
C ASP A 59 31.31 10.37 7.47
N LEU A 60 30.43 10.37 6.46
CA LEU A 60 29.28 9.49 6.37
C LEU A 60 29.67 7.99 6.31
N ALA A 61 30.78 7.67 5.64
CA ALA A 61 31.24 6.28 5.50
C ALA A 61 31.69 5.71 6.85
N ALA A 62 32.53 6.44 7.58
CA ALA A 62 32.95 6.10 8.93
C ALA A 62 31.76 6.02 9.90
N ALA A 63 30.79 6.93 9.78
CA ALA A 63 29.58 6.92 10.60
C ALA A 63 28.71 5.67 10.35
N ILE A 64 28.45 5.30 9.10
CA ILE A 64 27.67 4.08 8.77
C ILE A 64 28.42 2.83 9.24
N ALA A 65 29.74 2.76 9.01
CA ALA A 65 30.57 1.64 9.44
C ALA A 65 30.64 1.48 10.97
N ALA A 66 30.38 2.54 11.75
CA ALA A 66 30.34 2.49 13.21
C ALA A 66 29.03 1.92 13.77
N VAL A 67 27.93 1.96 13.02
CA VAL A 67 26.60 1.54 13.49
C VAL A 67 26.56 0.09 13.97
N PRO A 68 27.15 -0.93 13.29
CA PRO A 68 27.22 -2.28 13.82
C PRO A 68 27.79 -2.38 15.24
N GLY A 69 28.88 -1.64 15.52
CA GLY A 69 29.50 -1.63 16.84
C GLY A 69 28.60 -0.98 17.90
N ILE A 70 27.87 0.07 17.54
CA ILE A 70 26.87 0.70 18.41
C ILE A 70 25.75 -0.29 18.75
N LEU A 71 25.24 -1.02 17.76
CA LEU A 71 24.20 -2.02 17.96
C LEU A 71 24.68 -3.20 18.82
N ALA A 72 25.88 -3.72 18.56
CA ALA A 72 26.50 -4.78 19.34
C ALA A 72 26.72 -4.37 20.81
N ALA A 73 27.10 -3.13 21.07
CA ALA A 73 27.25 -2.60 22.43
C ALA A 73 25.91 -2.58 23.22
N GLN A 74 24.77 -2.64 22.54
CA GLN A 74 23.44 -2.78 23.14
C GLN A 74 22.92 -4.23 23.15
N GLY A 75 23.78 -5.21 22.84
CA GLY A 75 23.41 -6.63 22.77
C GLY A 75 22.51 -6.97 21.57
N ILE A 76 22.64 -6.24 20.47
CA ILE A 76 21.84 -6.43 19.26
C ILE A 76 22.68 -7.09 18.18
N ASP A 77 22.54 -8.41 18.06
CA ASP A 77 23.40 -9.24 17.20
C ASP A 77 22.84 -9.45 15.78
N GLY A 78 21.68 -8.88 15.45
CA GLY A 78 21.07 -9.08 14.14
C GLY A 78 19.90 -8.16 13.83
N ILE A 79 19.87 -7.73 12.56
CA ILE A 79 18.79 -6.96 11.93
C ILE A 79 18.31 -7.72 10.68
N ASN A 80 17.05 -7.50 10.28
CA ASN A 80 16.44 -8.26 9.18
C ASN A 80 16.44 -7.51 7.84
N ALA A 81 16.42 -6.18 7.87
CA ALA A 81 16.41 -5.35 6.67
C ALA A 81 16.81 -3.90 7.01
N ILE A 82 17.08 -3.13 5.95
CA ILE A 82 17.41 -1.71 6.06
C ILE A 82 16.42 -0.86 5.27
N GLY A 83 15.79 0.11 5.90
CA GLY A 83 14.97 1.13 5.26
C GLY A 83 15.75 2.42 5.03
N HIS A 84 15.71 2.97 3.83
CA HIS A 84 16.37 4.23 3.48
C HIS A 84 15.32 5.29 3.15
N ARG A 85 15.40 6.44 3.81
CA ARG A 85 14.68 7.63 3.34
C ARG A 85 15.33 8.13 2.06
N ILE A 86 14.56 8.21 0.98
CA ILE A 86 14.94 8.81 -0.30
C ILE A 86 14.09 10.05 -0.54
N ALA A 87 14.72 11.18 -0.84
CA ALA A 87 14.00 12.44 -0.99
C ALA A 87 13.03 12.44 -2.18
N HIS A 88 13.47 11.98 -3.36
CA HIS A 88 12.67 12.09 -4.58
C HIS A 88 12.59 10.76 -5.36
N GLY A 89 11.37 10.24 -5.54
CA GLY A 89 11.03 9.03 -6.29
C GLY A 89 10.46 9.30 -7.69
N GLY A 90 10.31 10.56 -8.07
CA GLY A 90 9.76 10.93 -9.37
C GLY A 90 8.33 10.43 -9.51
N ALA A 91 7.89 10.19 -10.74
CA ALA A 91 6.60 9.52 -10.99
C ALA A 91 6.71 7.98 -10.97
N LEU A 92 7.93 7.45 -10.84
CA LEU A 92 8.22 6.01 -10.97
C LEU A 92 7.95 5.25 -9.67
N PHE A 93 8.19 5.88 -8.52
CA PHE A 93 8.14 5.23 -7.21
C PHE A 93 6.94 5.75 -6.38
N ASP A 94 5.75 5.23 -6.70
CA ASP A 94 4.48 5.47 -5.98
C ASP A 94 4.35 4.71 -4.65
N LYS A 95 5.30 3.82 -4.38
CA LYS A 95 5.41 3.01 -3.16
C LYS A 95 6.87 2.71 -2.86
N PRO A 96 7.18 2.23 -1.63
CA PRO A 96 8.51 1.73 -1.30
C PRO A 96 8.99 0.66 -2.28
N ALA A 97 10.28 0.65 -2.56
CA ALA A 97 10.89 -0.29 -3.51
C ALA A 97 12.12 -0.94 -2.90
N VAL A 98 12.28 -2.25 -3.12
CA VAL A 98 13.54 -2.93 -2.82
C VAL A 98 14.63 -2.33 -3.70
N LEU A 99 15.70 -1.88 -3.07
CA LEU A 99 16.84 -1.31 -3.74
C LEU A 99 17.68 -2.46 -4.27
N ASP A 100 17.43 -2.88 -5.50
CA ASP A 100 18.32 -3.70 -6.32
C ASP A 100 19.16 -2.82 -7.28
N THR A 101 19.99 -3.42 -8.14
CA THR A 101 20.81 -2.66 -9.10
C THR A 101 19.97 -1.85 -10.08
N SER A 102 18.84 -2.40 -10.54
CA SER A 102 17.96 -1.73 -11.51
C SER A 102 17.22 -0.54 -10.89
N THR A 103 16.78 -0.70 -9.64
CA THR A 103 16.07 0.31 -8.87
C THR A 103 16.99 1.47 -8.54
N LEU A 104 18.23 1.20 -8.14
CA LEU A 104 19.19 2.28 -7.87
C LEU A 104 19.51 3.10 -9.11
N ALA A 105 19.71 2.45 -10.28
CA ALA A 105 19.92 3.17 -11.53
C ALA A 105 18.73 4.09 -11.88
N ARG A 106 17.49 3.64 -11.62
CA ARG A 106 16.28 4.47 -11.79
C ARG A 106 16.23 5.63 -10.81
N VAL A 107 16.60 5.44 -9.54
CA VAL A 107 16.66 6.53 -8.55
C VAL A 107 17.74 7.55 -8.92
N GLU A 108 18.89 7.09 -9.43
CA GLU A 108 19.98 7.96 -9.90
C GLU A 108 19.55 8.85 -11.07
N GLN A 109 18.77 8.32 -12.03
CA GLN A 109 18.19 9.11 -13.12
C GLN A 109 17.26 10.24 -12.65
N LEU A 110 16.74 10.17 -11.42
CA LEU A 110 15.89 11.19 -10.82
C LEU A 110 16.68 12.27 -10.08
N THR A 111 18.01 12.18 -10.03
CA THR A 111 18.89 13.19 -9.41
C THR A 111 18.62 14.62 -9.89
N PRO A 112 18.33 14.90 -11.18
CA PRO A 112 17.99 16.25 -11.62
C PRO A 112 16.78 16.87 -10.91
N LEU A 113 15.85 16.06 -10.36
CA LEU A 113 14.69 16.55 -9.60
C LEU A 113 15.05 16.90 -8.14
N ALA A 114 16.15 16.37 -7.60
CA ALA A 114 16.59 16.61 -6.23
C ALA A 114 18.11 16.55 -6.08
N PRO A 115 18.86 17.46 -6.74
CA PRO A 115 20.32 17.37 -6.90
C PRO A 115 21.09 17.43 -5.58
N LEU A 116 20.54 18.09 -4.56
CA LEU A 116 21.18 18.21 -3.24
C LEU A 116 20.88 17.03 -2.30
N HIS A 117 19.90 16.18 -2.62
CA HIS A 117 19.37 15.18 -1.69
C HIS A 117 19.55 13.74 -2.18
N ASN A 118 19.10 13.45 -3.41
CA ASN A 118 19.18 12.09 -3.94
C ASN A 118 20.61 11.53 -3.99
N PRO A 119 21.65 12.30 -4.38
CA PRO A 119 23.04 11.80 -4.34
C PRO A 119 23.49 11.40 -2.93
N ALA A 120 23.18 12.19 -1.91
CA ALA A 120 23.53 11.87 -0.52
C ALA A 120 22.78 10.62 -0.02
N ASN A 121 21.50 10.47 -0.41
CA ASN A 121 20.73 9.28 -0.09
C ASN A 121 21.32 8.01 -0.75
N LEU A 122 21.66 8.09 -2.04
CA LEU A 122 22.27 6.98 -2.79
C LEU A 122 23.66 6.60 -2.25
N ALA A 123 24.48 7.58 -1.88
CA ALA A 123 25.75 7.33 -1.21
C ALA A 123 25.56 6.56 0.11
N GLY A 124 24.55 6.96 0.91
CA GLY A 124 24.18 6.24 2.12
C GLY A 124 23.75 4.78 1.86
N VAL A 125 23.00 4.52 0.79
CA VAL A 125 22.64 3.16 0.38
C VAL A 125 23.88 2.35 -0.03
N ALA A 126 24.75 2.92 -0.86
CA ALA A 126 25.96 2.25 -1.33
C ALA A 126 26.87 1.86 -0.16
N LEU A 127 27.05 2.75 0.81
CA LEU A 127 27.82 2.50 2.03
C LEU A 127 27.15 1.44 2.91
N ALA A 128 25.82 1.49 3.09
CA ALA A 128 25.10 0.46 3.85
C ALA A 128 25.22 -0.93 3.21
N ARG A 129 25.23 -1.05 1.88
CA ARG A 129 25.46 -2.32 1.17
C ARG A 129 26.85 -2.89 1.37
N GLN A 130 27.86 -2.05 1.60
CA GLN A 130 29.21 -2.53 1.93
C GLN A 130 29.26 -3.13 3.34
N VAL A 131 28.52 -2.54 4.29
CA VAL A 131 28.46 -3.01 5.68
C VAL A 131 27.53 -4.23 5.83
N TRP A 132 26.42 -4.27 5.09
CA TRP A 132 25.43 -5.35 5.13
C TRP A 132 25.09 -5.83 3.70
N PRO A 133 25.94 -6.67 3.08
CA PRO A 133 25.74 -7.11 1.70
C PRO A 133 24.55 -8.04 1.51
N ASP A 134 24.22 -8.86 2.52
CA ASP A 134 23.20 -9.91 2.42
C ASP A 134 21.80 -9.45 2.86
N LEU A 135 21.68 -8.23 3.40
CA LEU A 135 20.41 -7.73 3.91
C LEU A 135 19.60 -7.02 2.83
N PRO A 136 18.28 -7.30 2.72
CA PRO A 136 17.42 -6.54 1.84
C PRO A 136 17.35 -5.08 2.29
N GLN A 137 17.50 -4.17 1.33
CA GLN A 137 17.41 -2.73 1.56
C GLN A 137 16.22 -2.17 0.77
N VAL A 138 15.44 -1.29 1.39
CA VAL A 138 14.21 -0.72 0.79
C VAL A 138 14.31 0.80 0.81
N GLY A 139 14.04 1.44 -0.33
CA GLY A 139 13.88 2.88 -0.44
C GLY A 139 12.45 3.27 -0.15
N VAL A 140 12.25 4.20 0.79
CA VAL A 140 10.98 4.84 1.09
C VAL A 140 11.07 6.30 0.66
N PHE A 141 10.19 6.69 -0.27
CA PHE A 141 10.31 7.95 -0.99
C PHE A 141 9.39 9.01 -0.40
N ASP A 142 9.92 10.17 -0.05
CA ASP A 142 9.16 11.28 0.54
C ASP A 142 8.05 11.84 -0.37
N THR A 143 8.15 11.55 -1.67
CA THR A 143 7.21 11.95 -2.73
C THR A 143 6.10 10.92 -2.96
N SER A 144 6.31 9.65 -2.56
CA SER A 144 5.42 8.52 -2.93
C SER A 144 3.97 8.71 -2.48
N PHE A 145 3.76 9.16 -1.24
CA PHE A 145 2.41 9.38 -0.69
C PHE A 145 1.58 10.34 -1.53
N HIS A 146 2.22 11.33 -2.15
CA HIS A 146 1.58 12.38 -2.93
C HIS A 146 1.28 11.96 -4.38
N LEU A 147 1.81 10.84 -4.87
CA LEU A 147 1.51 10.35 -6.22
C LEU A 147 0.07 9.84 -6.40
N SER A 148 -0.68 9.75 -5.30
CA SER A 148 -2.13 9.51 -5.33
C SER A 148 -2.96 10.76 -5.69
N ALA A 149 -2.33 11.93 -5.76
CA ALA A 149 -3.00 13.19 -6.06
C ALA A 149 -3.51 13.23 -7.52
N PRO A 150 -4.72 13.76 -7.75
CA PRO A 150 -5.28 13.87 -9.10
C PRO A 150 -4.48 14.83 -9.98
N GLU A 151 -4.60 14.65 -11.30
CA GLU A 151 -3.85 15.45 -12.28
C GLU A 151 -4.15 16.96 -12.16
N PHE A 152 -5.40 17.34 -11.88
CA PHE A 152 -5.78 18.75 -11.76
C PHE A 152 -5.12 19.48 -10.57
N SER A 153 -4.67 18.77 -9.52
CA SER A 153 -3.94 19.39 -8.40
C SER A 153 -2.42 19.34 -8.59
N THR A 154 -1.93 18.49 -9.50
CA THR A 154 -0.49 18.31 -9.72
C THR A 154 0.05 18.95 -10.99
N THR A 155 -0.82 19.28 -11.95
CA THR A 155 -0.45 19.92 -13.21
C THR A 155 -0.38 21.43 -13.06
N TYR A 156 0.79 22.01 -13.37
CA TYR A 156 0.91 23.46 -13.51
C TYR A 156 0.30 23.94 -14.84
N ALA A 157 -0.41 25.06 -14.82
CA ALA A 157 -0.99 25.69 -16.00
C ALA A 157 0.07 26.44 -16.83
N VAL A 158 1.00 25.68 -17.43
CA VAL A 158 2.17 26.16 -18.16
C VAL A 158 2.27 25.50 -19.55
N PRO A 159 3.13 25.99 -20.46
CA PRO A 159 3.29 25.39 -21.79
C PRO A 159 3.48 23.87 -21.75
N GLN A 160 2.87 23.18 -22.71
CA GLN A 160 2.91 21.72 -22.77
C GLN A 160 4.33 21.14 -22.77
N ALA A 161 5.24 21.75 -23.54
CA ALA A 161 6.63 21.30 -23.60
C ALA A 161 7.32 21.24 -22.22
N TRP A 162 6.94 22.08 -21.27
CA TRP A 162 7.50 22.05 -19.92
C TRP A 162 6.92 20.90 -19.09
N ARG A 163 5.61 20.65 -19.25
CA ARG A 163 4.96 19.49 -18.63
C ARG A 163 5.54 18.18 -19.16
N ASP A 164 5.78 18.11 -20.46
CA ASP A 164 6.39 16.96 -21.13
C ASP A 164 7.85 16.74 -20.67
N ALA A 165 8.54 17.81 -20.27
CA ALA A 165 9.85 17.74 -19.62
C ALA A 165 9.81 17.30 -18.13
N GLY A 166 8.62 17.01 -17.59
CA GLY A 166 8.43 16.52 -16.23
C GLY A 166 8.05 17.60 -15.20
N LEU A 167 7.79 18.85 -15.62
CA LEU A 167 7.35 19.90 -14.70
C LEU A 167 5.94 19.62 -14.17
N ARG A 168 5.88 19.22 -12.89
CA ARG A 168 4.65 18.98 -12.13
C ARG A 168 4.90 19.14 -10.64
N ARG A 169 3.84 19.24 -9.85
CA ARG A 169 3.90 19.09 -8.39
C ARG A 169 4.17 17.63 -8.02
N PHE A 170 5.14 17.42 -7.12
CA PHE A 170 5.39 16.14 -6.47
C PHE A 170 4.99 16.18 -4.99
N GLY A 171 5.35 17.25 -4.27
CA GLY A 171 5.16 17.33 -2.82
C GLY A 171 6.19 16.53 -2.02
N PHE A 172 6.44 16.94 -0.77
CA PHE A 172 7.40 16.29 0.13
C PHE A 172 6.85 16.22 1.55
N HIS A 173 7.61 15.58 2.45
CA HIS A 173 7.16 15.14 3.76
C HIS A 173 6.03 14.11 3.69
N GLY A 174 5.92 13.36 2.59
CA GLY A 174 4.87 12.37 2.39
C GLY A 174 4.85 11.29 3.48
N THR A 175 6.03 10.83 3.90
CA THR A 175 6.20 9.89 5.02
C THR A 175 5.61 10.45 6.33
N SER A 176 5.85 11.74 6.61
CA SER A 176 5.32 12.41 7.80
C SER A 176 3.81 12.58 7.72
N HIS A 177 3.30 13.14 6.61
CA HIS A 177 1.87 13.37 6.38
C HIS A 177 1.08 12.07 6.47
N LYS A 178 1.59 10.99 5.87
CA LYS A 178 0.99 9.65 5.97
C LYS A 178 0.94 9.15 7.41
N TYR A 179 2.05 9.26 8.15
CA TYR A 179 2.11 8.83 9.54
C TYR A 179 1.10 9.59 10.42
N VAL A 180 1.09 10.93 10.34
CA VAL A 180 0.22 11.73 11.21
C VAL A 180 -1.25 11.65 10.80
N GLY A 181 -1.55 11.41 9.51
CA GLY A 181 -2.91 11.09 9.05
C GLY A 181 -3.41 9.78 9.67
N LEU A 182 -2.60 8.72 9.62
CA LEU A 182 -2.93 7.43 10.27
C LEU A 182 -3.10 7.60 11.79
N ARG A 183 -2.19 8.36 12.44
CA ARG A 183 -2.26 8.59 13.88
C ARG A 183 -3.50 9.38 14.29
N ALA A 184 -3.88 10.38 13.51
CA ALA A 184 -5.12 11.13 13.73
C ALA A 184 -6.35 10.22 13.58
N ALA A 185 -6.38 9.37 12.55
CA ALA A 185 -7.46 8.40 12.35
C ALA A 185 -7.62 7.43 13.55
N GLU A 186 -6.49 6.93 14.09
CA GLU A 186 -6.48 6.09 15.30
C GLU A 186 -7.11 6.80 16.51
N VAL A 187 -6.73 8.05 16.79
CA VAL A 187 -7.28 8.81 17.93
C VAL A 187 -8.75 9.17 17.73
N ILE A 188 -9.15 9.47 16.50
CA ILE A 188 -10.55 9.77 16.15
C ILE A 188 -11.42 8.50 16.27
N GLY A 189 -10.82 7.31 16.21
CA GLY A 189 -11.54 6.05 16.24
C GLY A 189 -12.29 5.75 14.93
N GLN A 190 -11.80 6.28 13.81
CA GLN A 190 -12.38 6.05 12.48
C GLN A 190 -11.30 5.64 11.48
N PRO A 191 -11.61 4.78 10.51
CA PRO A 191 -10.71 4.49 9.40
C PRO A 191 -10.31 5.76 8.64
N LEU A 192 -9.04 5.85 8.25
CA LEU A 192 -8.51 7.00 7.52
C LEU A 192 -9.22 7.24 6.17
N ASP A 193 -9.79 6.19 5.55
CA ASP A 193 -10.55 6.28 4.31
C ASP A 193 -11.94 6.95 4.45
N ARG A 194 -12.34 7.29 5.68
CA ARG A 194 -13.57 8.03 5.98
C ARG A 194 -13.32 9.49 6.38
N LEU A 195 -12.07 9.92 6.45
CA LEU A 195 -11.70 11.21 7.01
C LEU A 195 -11.14 12.16 5.94
N GLN A 196 -11.38 13.45 6.14
CA GLN A 196 -10.78 14.57 5.41
C GLN A 196 -9.88 15.33 6.37
N ILE A 197 -8.57 15.16 6.21
CA ILE A 197 -7.58 15.67 7.15
C ILE A 197 -6.70 16.71 6.45
N VAL A 198 -6.51 17.87 7.06
CA VAL A 198 -5.41 18.76 6.71
C VAL A 198 -4.28 18.54 7.69
N SER A 199 -3.13 18.08 7.22
CA SER A 199 -1.94 17.90 8.04
C SER A 199 -0.92 19.01 7.79
N CYS A 200 -0.44 19.62 8.86
CA CYS A 200 0.53 20.70 8.88
C CYS A 200 1.84 20.18 9.50
N HIS A 201 2.80 19.81 8.64
CA HIS A 201 4.16 19.54 9.08
C HIS A 201 4.91 20.87 9.14
N LEU A 202 5.15 21.38 10.33
CA LEU A 202 5.75 22.69 10.56
C LEU A 202 7.11 22.51 11.24
N GLY A 203 8.19 22.61 10.48
CA GLY A 203 9.56 22.60 10.99
C GLY A 203 10.43 23.62 10.25
N ASN A 204 11.74 23.39 10.22
CA ASN A 204 12.65 24.22 9.41
C ASN A 204 12.33 24.12 7.91
N GLY A 205 11.81 22.97 7.48
CA GLY A 205 10.95 22.84 6.31
C GLY A 205 9.51 22.69 6.74
N ALA A 206 8.59 23.33 6.03
CA ALA A 206 7.18 23.29 6.38
C ALA A 206 6.32 22.97 5.14
N SER A 207 5.39 22.04 5.28
CA SER A 207 4.39 21.76 4.25
C SER A 207 3.03 21.43 4.84
N VAL A 208 1.98 21.72 4.08
CA VAL A 208 0.61 21.29 4.36
C VAL A 208 0.23 20.20 3.37
N CYS A 209 -0.56 19.23 3.78
CA CYS A 209 -1.13 18.21 2.90
C CYS A 209 -2.64 18.10 3.13
N ALA A 210 -3.39 18.00 2.04
CA ALA A 210 -4.80 17.62 2.04
C ALA A 210 -4.89 16.10 1.90
N ILE A 211 -5.25 15.41 2.98
CA ILE A 211 -5.44 13.95 2.99
C ILE A 211 -6.95 13.68 2.91
N ASN A 212 -7.42 13.34 1.72
CA ASN A 212 -8.82 13.05 1.47
C ASN A 212 -9.02 11.54 1.40
N ARG A 213 -9.74 10.98 2.38
CA ARG A 213 -10.07 9.55 2.43
C ARG A 213 -8.83 8.67 2.30
N GLY A 214 -7.80 9.02 3.08
CA GLY A 214 -6.52 8.30 3.16
C GLY A 214 -5.59 8.42 1.98
N ARG A 215 -5.91 9.29 1.02
CA ARG A 215 -5.03 9.61 -0.10
C ARG A 215 -4.60 11.07 -0.04
N SER A 216 -3.34 11.35 -0.37
CA SER A 216 -2.91 12.73 -0.57
C SER A 216 -3.60 13.27 -1.81
N MET A 217 -4.45 14.29 -1.63
CA MET A 217 -5.13 14.99 -2.71
C MET A 217 -4.36 16.23 -3.18
N ASP A 218 -3.66 16.90 -2.26
CA ASP A 218 -2.88 18.10 -2.53
C ASP A 218 -1.74 18.26 -1.49
N SER A 219 -0.67 18.96 -1.84
CA SER A 219 0.49 19.22 -0.98
C SER A 219 1.13 20.57 -1.32
N SER A 220 1.50 21.35 -0.31
CA SER A 220 1.88 22.75 -0.53
C SER A 220 3.21 22.88 -1.26
N MET A 221 4.10 21.90 -1.10
CA MET A 221 5.35 21.84 -1.84
C MET A 221 5.13 21.35 -3.28
N GLY A 222 5.99 21.82 -4.17
CA GLY A 222 5.82 21.74 -5.62
C GLY A 222 6.59 20.62 -6.28
N LEU A 223 7.17 20.96 -7.43
CA LEU A 223 8.30 20.23 -8.03
C LEU A 223 9.45 20.13 -7.02
N THR A 224 9.69 21.21 -6.28
CA THR A 224 10.77 21.31 -5.30
C THR A 224 10.23 21.62 -3.90
N PRO A 225 11.04 21.45 -2.84
CA PRO A 225 10.65 21.81 -1.49
C PRO A 225 10.57 23.33 -1.23
N LEU A 226 10.66 24.18 -2.25
CA LEU A 226 10.65 25.65 -2.11
C LEU A 226 9.23 26.24 -2.12
N GLU A 227 8.30 25.69 -2.92
CA GLU A 227 6.92 26.18 -3.00
C GLU A 227 6.17 25.96 -1.67
N GLY A 228 5.21 26.84 -1.39
CA GLY A 228 4.27 26.70 -0.28
C GLY A 228 4.53 27.65 0.88
N LEU A 229 4.70 27.05 2.06
CA LEU A 229 4.81 27.80 3.30
C LEU A 229 6.11 28.61 3.38
N VAL A 230 6.07 29.68 4.17
CA VAL A 230 7.29 30.31 4.68
C VAL A 230 8.00 29.29 5.58
N MET A 231 9.32 29.18 5.47
CA MET A 231 10.11 28.22 6.25
C MET A 231 11.29 28.91 6.91
N GLY A 232 12.23 28.17 7.50
CA GLY A 232 13.37 28.78 8.20
C GLY A 232 14.23 29.65 7.29
N THR A 233 14.70 29.09 6.16
CA THR A 233 15.52 29.81 5.17
C THR A 233 14.88 29.91 3.78
N ARG A 234 13.78 29.19 3.56
CA ARG A 234 13.08 29.14 2.27
C ARG A 234 11.94 30.15 2.22
N SER A 235 11.79 30.79 1.07
CA SER A 235 10.77 31.83 0.85
C SER A 235 9.33 31.34 0.97
N GLY A 236 9.06 30.10 0.56
CA GLY A 236 7.71 29.71 0.18
C GLY A 236 7.28 30.36 -1.14
N ASP A 237 5.98 30.52 -1.33
CA ASP A 237 5.44 31.14 -2.54
C ASP A 237 5.92 32.57 -2.78
N VAL A 238 6.47 32.81 -3.97
CA VAL A 238 6.81 34.13 -4.51
C VAL A 238 6.24 34.28 -5.92
N ASP A 239 6.01 35.51 -6.35
CA ASP A 239 5.56 35.81 -7.71
C ASP A 239 6.64 35.39 -8.73
N PRO A 240 6.34 34.54 -9.74
CA PRO A 240 7.28 34.23 -10.81
C PRO A 240 7.84 35.48 -11.54
N GLY A 241 7.06 36.56 -11.62
CA GLY A 241 7.48 37.85 -12.16
C GLY A 241 8.62 38.53 -11.35
N ALA A 242 8.82 38.12 -10.10
CA ALA A 242 9.89 38.63 -9.24
C ALA A 242 11.28 38.31 -9.80
N PHE A 243 11.47 37.18 -10.50
CA PHE A 243 12.75 36.84 -11.12
C PHE A 243 13.19 37.92 -12.11
N GLY A 244 12.29 38.31 -13.03
CA GLY A 244 12.57 39.36 -14.00
C GLY A 244 12.76 40.73 -13.35
N PHE A 245 12.01 41.03 -12.28
CA PHE A 245 12.19 42.26 -11.52
C PHE A 245 13.57 42.34 -10.88
N LEU A 246 13.98 41.29 -10.15
CA LEU A 246 15.27 41.21 -9.46
C LEU A 246 16.44 41.26 -10.44
N SER A 247 16.35 40.53 -11.55
CA SER A 247 17.37 40.59 -12.59
C SER A 247 17.52 41.99 -13.18
N ARG A 248 16.41 42.66 -13.54
CA ARG A 248 16.48 44.03 -14.11
C ARG A 248 16.91 45.09 -13.11
N ARG A 249 16.58 44.94 -11.83
CA ARG A 249 16.80 45.99 -10.81
C ARG A 249 18.10 45.81 -10.05
N LEU A 250 18.49 44.57 -9.78
CA LEU A 250 19.67 44.23 -8.96
C LEU A 250 20.75 43.52 -9.78
N GLY A 251 20.50 43.21 -11.06
CA GLY A 251 21.48 42.53 -11.92
C GLY A 251 21.68 41.05 -11.57
N LEU A 252 20.81 40.45 -10.75
CA LEU A 252 20.97 39.08 -10.28
C LEU A 252 20.72 38.06 -11.41
N THR A 253 21.49 36.98 -11.42
CA THR A 253 21.25 35.82 -12.28
C THR A 253 20.11 34.94 -11.74
N ILE A 254 19.62 33.99 -12.54
CA ILE A 254 18.58 33.06 -12.10
C ILE A 254 19.08 32.21 -10.93
N GLU A 255 20.34 31.75 -11.00
CA GLU A 255 20.98 30.92 -9.99
C GLU A 255 21.17 31.67 -8.67
N GLU A 256 21.53 32.96 -8.72
CA GLU A 256 21.65 33.81 -7.54
C GLU A 256 20.29 34.01 -6.86
N ILE A 257 19.24 34.26 -7.65
CA ILE A 257 17.87 34.39 -7.14
C ILE A 257 17.40 33.08 -6.52
N GLU A 258 17.58 31.95 -7.21
CA GLU A 258 17.18 30.63 -6.69
C GLU A 258 17.92 30.31 -5.38
N SER A 259 19.25 30.51 -5.35
CA SER A 259 20.06 30.31 -4.15
C SER A 259 19.53 31.14 -2.97
N ALA A 260 19.32 32.45 -3.18
CA ALA A 260 18.79 33.34 -2.15
C ALA A 260 17.39 32.92 -1.65
N LEU A 261 16.53 32.39 -2.53
CA LEU A 261 15.22 31.86 -2.15
C LEU A 261 15.31 30.59 -1.30
N TYR A 262 16.39 29.80 -1.41
CA TYR A 262 16.61 28.59 -0.60
C TYR A 262 17.32 28.85 0.73
N THR A 263 18.33 29.71 0.76
CA THR A 263 19.27 29.83 1.89
C THR A 263 19.19 31.14 2.66
N ASP A 264 18.68 32.20 2.03
CA ASP A 264 18.72 33.58 2.55
C ASP A 264 17.35 34.24 2.58
N SER A 265 16.28 33.44 2.60
CA SER A 265 14.88 33.86 2.64
C SER A 265 14.18 33.38 3.93
N GLY A 266 12.84 33.37 3.94
CA GLY A 266 12.05 32.82 5.04
C GLY A 266 12.20 33.62 6.35
N LEU A 267 12.13 32.92 7.48
CA LEU A 267 12.33 33.52 8.81
C LEU A 267 13.70 34.19 8.93
N LYS A 268 14.75 33.59 8.34
CA LYS A 268 16.10 34.13 8.34
C LYS A 268 16.17 35.52 7.70
N ALA A 269 15.51 35.75 6.56
CA ALA A 269 15.51 37.07 5.95
C ALA A 269 14.77 38.13 6.78
N LEU A 270 13.66 37.73 7.42
CA LEU A 270 12.80 38.65 8.15
C LEU A 270 13.30 38.96 9.55
N THR A 271 14.06 38.03 10.15
CA THR A 271 14.49 38.14 11.55
C THR A 271 16.00 38.05 11.72
N GLY A 272 16.76 37.55 10.75
CA GLY A 272 18.18 37.22 10.91
C GLY A 272 18.43 35.81 11.47
N SER A 273 17.39 35.07 11.90
CA SER A 273 17.49 33.68 12.36
C SER A 273 16.49 32.78 11.63
N PRO A 274 16.87 31.55 11.24
CA PRO A 274 15.92 30.58 10.71
C PRO A 274 15.06 29.90 11.79
N ASP A 275 15.34 30.14 13.07
CA ASP A 275 14.66 29.49 14.19
C ASP A 275 13.42 30.27 14.62
N MET A 276 12.26 29.58 14.65
CA MET A 276 11.01 30.18 15.11
C MET A 276 11.07 30.59 16.59
N ARG A 277 11.82 29.88 17.43
CA ARG A 277 11.93 30.18 18.86
C ARG A 277 12.57 31.55 19.08
N ASP A 278 13.65 31.82 18.36
CA ASP A 278 14.32 33.13 18.39
C ASP A 278 13.37 34.25 17.95
N ALA A 279 12.54 34.00 16.93
CA ALA A 279 11.54 34.95 16.47
C ALA A 279 10.46 35.19 17.53
N GLU A 280 9.96 34.14 18.19
CA GLU A 280 8.96 34.26 19.27
C GLU A 280 9.50 35.03 20.48
N ASP A 281 10.73 34.72 20.91
CA ASP A 281 11.39 35.39 22.05
C ASP A 281 11.58 36.88 21.77
N ARG A 282 12.01 37.24 20.56
CA ARG A 282 12.17 38.64 20.15
C ARG A 282 10.85 39.37 19.98
N ALA A 283 9.85 38.71 19.41
CA ALA A 283 8.51 39.28 19.28
C ALA A 283 7.90 39.61 20.66
N ALA A 284 8.16 38.75 21.67
CA ALA A 284 7.76 39.00 23.05
C ALA A 284 8.48 40.20 23.70
N GLN A 285 9.68 40.55 23.21
CA GLN A 285 10.44 41.74 23.60
C GLN A 285 10.06 43.00 22.81
N GLY A 286 9.06 42.94 21.92
CA GLY A 286 8.57 44.08 21.15
C GLY A 286 9.27 44.27 19.80
N ASP A 287 10.04 43.31 19.31
CA ASP A 287 10.66 43.37 17.98
C ASP A 287 9.60 43.27 16.87
N THR A 288 9.38 44.39 16.18
CA THR A 288 8.35 44.49 15.13
C THR A 288 8.64 43.62 13.90
N ALA A 289 9.92 43.38 13.58
CA ALA A 289 10.28 42.53 12.44
C ALA A 289 10.00 41.06 12.76
N ALA A 290 10.29 40.63 13.99
CA ALA A 290 9.96 39.29 14.46
C ALA A 290 8.44 39.07 14.55
N GLN A 291 7.68 40.06 15.02
CA GLN A 291 6.21 40.03 15.02
C GLN A 291 5.64 39.87 13.61
N LEU A 292 6.12 40.68 12.65
CA LEU A 292 5.73 40.58 11.25
C LEU A 292 6.06 39.20 10.65
N ALA A 293 7.24 38.65 10.95
CA ALA A 293 7.64 37.33 10.46
C ALA A 293 6.70 36.22 10.93
N ILE A 294 6.32 36.24 12.21
CA ILE A 294 5.36 35.31 12.81
C ILE A 294 3.97 35.46 12.16
N GLU A 295 3.51 36.69 11.94
CA GLU A 295 2.22 36.94 11.29
C GLU A 295 2.19 36.44 9.85
N ILE A 296 3.25 36.70 9.07
CA ILE A 296 3.40 36.19 7.70
C ILE A 296 3.37 34.65 7.69
N TYR A 297 4.10 34.00 8.61
CA TYR A 297 4.15 32.54 8.73
C TYR A 297 2.76 31.97 9.02
N ALA A 298 2.10 32.47 10.07
CA ALA A 298 0.78 32.00 10.49
C ALA A 298 -0.28 32.25 9.41
N TYR A 299 -0.27 33.42 8.77
CA TYR A 299 -1.16 33.76 7.68
C TYR A 299 -1.00 32.81 6.49
N ARG A 300 0.25 32.50 6.09
CA ARG A 300 0.53 31.58 4.97
C ARG A 300 -0.01 30.18 5.28
N ALA A 301 0.25 29.66 6.47
CA ALA A 301 -0.28 28.36 6.89
C ALA A 301 -1.81 28.33 6.92
N ARG A 302 -2.44 29.36 7.49
CA ARG A 302 -3.90 29.50 7.54
C ARG A 302 -4.54 29.54 6.15
N LYS A 303 -3.93 30.25 5.20
CA LYS A 303 -4.38 30.27 3.79
C LYS A 303 -4.37 28.88 3.17
N TYR A 304 -3.31 28.11 3.36
CA TYR A 304 -3.22 26.74 2.84
C TYR A 304 -4.26 25.81 3.46
N ILE A 305 -4.51 25.93 4.78
CA ILE A 305 -5.55 25.15 5.45
C ILE A 305 -6.93 25.45 4.84
N GLY A 306 -7.26 26.73 4.65
CA GLY A 306 -8.51 27.14 4.00
C GLY A 306 -8.63 26.62 2.57
N ALA A 307 -7.56 26.75 1.78
CA ALA A 307 -7.52 26.25 0.40
C ALA A 307 -7.73 24.73 0.33
N TYR A 308 -7.14 23.96 1.24
CA TYR A 308 -7.19 22.50 1.23
C TYR A 308 -8.49 21.94 1.79
N ALA A 309 -9.08 22.59 2.79
CA ALA A 309 -10.45 22.26 3.18
C ALA A 309 -11.43 22.55 2.04
N ALA A 310 -11.26 23.67 1.32
CA ALA A 310 -12.09 23.97 0.15
C ALA A 310 -11.89 22.93 -0.98
N ALA A 311 -10.64 22.54 -1.25
CA ALA A 311 -10.32 21.53 -2.27
C ALA A 311 -10.96 20.16 -1.97
N MET A 312 -11.01 19.76 -0.70
CA MET A 312 -11.65 18.51 -0.28
C MET A 312 -13.18 18.63 -0.14
N GLY A 313 -13.74 19.84 -0.13
CA GLY A 313 -15.16 20.09 0.13
C GLY A 313 -15.55 19.97 1.61
N GLY A 314 -14.58 19.98 2.52
CA GLY A 314 -14.78 19.74 3.95
C GLY A 314 -13.47 19.46 4.68
N ILE A 315 -13.54 19.42 6.00
CA ILE A 315 -12.43 19.05 6.88
C ILE A 315 -13.01 18.44 8.18
N ASP A 316 -12.52 17.26 8.54
CA ASP A 316 -12.85 16.57 9.79
C ASP A 316 -11.79 16.85 10.87
N ALA A 317 -10.52 16.93 10.46
CA ALA A 317 -9.41 17.18 11.38
C ALA A 317 -8.31 18.06 10.79
N LEU A 318 -7.77 18.92 11.65
CA LEU A 318 -6.54 19.68 11.43
C LEU A 318 -5.45 19.10 12.33
N VAL A 319 -4.36 18.62 11.74
CA VAL A 319 -3.28 17.93 12.46
C VAL A 319 -2.01 18.76 12.39
N PHE A 320 -1.41 19.09 13.53
CA PHE A 320 -0.10 19.74 13.61
C PHE A 320 0.98 18.74 14.00
N THR A 321 2.11 18.84 13.32
CA THR A 321 3.31 18.04 13.58
C THR A 321 4.57 18.79 13.17
N GLY A 322 5.75 18.20 13.37
CA GLY A 322 7.04 18.83 13.11
C GLY A 322 7.44 19.78 14.23
N GLY A 323 8.73 20.14 14.28
CA GLY A 323 9.30 20.84 15.44
C GLY A 323 8.57 22.10 15.90
N ILE A 324 8.02 22.91 14.99
CA ILE A 324 7.20 24.10 15.31
C ILE A 324 5.77 23.66 15.68
N GLY A 325 5.16 22.76 14.90
CA GLY A 325 3.77 22.33 15.09
C GLY A 325 3.56 21.55 16.40
N GLU A 326 4.56 20.80 16.84
CA GLU A 326 4.58 20.03 18.09
C GLU A 326 4.78 20.94 19.30
N ASN A 327 5.69 21.92 19.22
CA ASN A 327 6.18 22.63 20.40
C ASN A 327 5.64 24.06 20.57
N SER A 328 5.27 24.77 19.48
CA SER A 328 4.79 26.14 19.60
C SER A 328 3.27 26.22 19.74
N ALA A 329 2.81 26.33 20.99
CA ALA A 329 1.40 26.62 21.29
C ALA A 329 0.96 27.97 20.73
N SER A 330 1.85 28.97 20.74
CA SER A 330 1.62 30.30 20.14
C SER A 330 1.31 30.20 18.66
N MET A 331 2.13 29.45 17.90
CA MET A 331 1.96 29.31 16.46
C MET A 331 0.67 28.56 16.11
N ARG A 332 0.37 27.45 16.79
CA ARG A 332 -0.90 26.74 16.60
C ARG A 332 -2.10 27.65 16.83
N ARG A 333 -2.07 28.47 17.89
CA ARG A 333 -3.11 29.46 18.17
C ARG A 333 -3.26 30.47 17.03
N ARG A 334 -2.16 31.07 16.59
CA ARG A 334 -2.17 32.09 15.51
C ARG A 334 -2.64 31.53 14.16
N ILE A 335 -2.33 30.27 13.87
CA ILE A 335 -2.78 29.59 12.66
C ILE A 335 -4.28 29.27 12.72
N CYS A 336 -4.77 28.83 13.88
CA CYS A 336 -6.19 28.50 14.07
C CYS A 336 -7.09 29.74 14.16
N ASP A 337 -6.55 30.87 14.62
CA ASP A 337 -7.26 32.14 14.73
C ASP A 337 -7.85 32.57 13.39
N GLY A 338 -9.16 32.85 13.34
CA GLY A 338 -9.86 33.20 12.10
C GLY A 338 -10.37 32.00 11.28
N LEU A 339 -10.20 30.75 11.75
CA LEU A 339 -10.76 29.55 11.11
C LEU A 339 -12.11 29.11 11.74
N GLU A 340 -12.70 29.92 12.63
CA GLU A 340 -13.97 29.62 13.31
C GLU A 340 -15.13 29.45 12.33
N PHE A 341 -15.12 30.19 11.22
CA PHE A 341 -16.13 30.07 10.16
C PHE A 341 -16.18 28.65 9.56
N MET A 342 -15.06 27.93 9.58
CA MET A 342 -14.95 26.53 9.15
C MET A 342 -15.24 25.54 10.28
N GLY A 343 -15.47 26.03 11.50
CA GLY A 343 -15.74 25.22 12.68
C GLY A 343 -14.48 24.74 13.40
N VAL A 344 -13.34 25.40 13.21
CA VAL A 344 -12.12 25.20 14.01
C VAL A 344 -12.15 26.16 15.19
N THR A 345 -12.28 25.65 16.41
CA THR A 345 -12.20 26.46 17.62
C THR A 345 -11.25 25.80 18.60
N LEU A 346 -10.15 26.49 18.92
CA LEU A 346 -9.07 25.95 19.76
C LEU A 346 -9.37 26.17 21.25
N ASP A 347 -9.18 25.15 22.08
CA ASP A 347 -9.10 25.27 23.54
C ASP A 347 -7.69 25.75 23.92
N ILE A 348 -7.63 26.96 24.48
CA ILE A 348 -6.35 27.61 24.78
C ILE A 348 -5.57 26.88 25.88
N ASP A 349 -6.26 26.35 26.89
CA ASP A 349 -5.61 25.66 28.01
C ASP A 349 -5.06 24.31 27.57
N ARG A 350 -5.82 23.54 26.77
CA ARG A 350 -5.32 22.29 26.16
C ARG A 350 -4.13 22.53 25.26
N ASN A 351 -4.19 23.58 24.43
CA ASN A 351 -3.11 23.93 23.52
C ASN A 351 -1.81 24.30 24.23
N GLN A 352 -1.88 24.88 25.43
CA GLN A 352 -0.71 25.25 26.24
C GLN A 352 -0.09 24.06 27.00
N ARG A 353 -0.86 22.99 27.23
CA ARG A 353 -0.46 21.83 28.04
C ARG A 353 -0.25 20.57 27.21
N VAL A 354 0.19 20.73 25.96
CA VAL A 354 0.49 19.61 25.08
C VAL A 354 1.62 18.78 25.67
N ASP A 355 1.36 17.50 25.87
CA ASP A 355 2.33 16.46 26.19
C ASP A 355 2.24 15.38 25.12
N LEU A 356 3.37 15.08 24.49
CA LEU A 356 3.49 14.12 23.39
C LEU A 356 4.23 12.85 23.79
N ALA A 357 4.48 12.66 25.09
CA ALA A 357 5.04 11.43 25.64
C ALA A 357 4.28 10.19 25.14
N ASP A 358 4.99 9.07 25.02
CA ASP A 358 4.43 7.77 24.63
C ASP A 358 3.63 7.77 23.31
N ARG A 359 4.00 8.64 22.36
CA ARG A 359 3.30 8.82 21.07
C ARG A 359 1.88 9.34 21.24
N ALA A 360 1.63 10.16 22.26
CA ALA A 360 0.35 10.81 22.47
C ALA A 360 -0.01 11.72 21.27
N ALA A 361 -1.30 11.81 21.01
CA ALA A 361 -1.87 12.65 19.96
C ALA A 361 -3.08 13.44 20.51
N PRO A 362 -2.86 14.39 21.43
CA PRO A 362 -3.92 15.10 22.14
C PRO A 362 -4.80 15.94 21.23
N GLU A 363 -6.08 16.01 21.59
CA GLU A 363 -7.10 16.83 20.95
C GLU A 363 -7.22 18.21 21.64
N LEU A 364 -7.00 19.27 20.86
CA LEU A 364 -6.88 20.64 21.32
C LEU A 364 -8.11 21.51 21.06
N GLN A 365 -9.14 21.01 20.39
CA GLN A 365 -10.33 21.80 20.09
C GLN A 365 -11.19 22.04 21.34
N SER A 366 -11.87 23.18 21.38
CA SER A 366 -12.91 23.51 22.34
C SER A 366 -14.14 22.61 22.17
N TRP A 367 -14.94 22.49 23.22
CA TRP A 367 -16.23 21.81 23.15
C TRP A 367 -17.14 22.49 22.10
N GLY A 368 -17.80 21.69 21.27
CA GLY A 368 -18.66 22.18 20.18
C GLY A 368 -17.93 22.55 18.88
N SER A 369 -16.59 22.47 18.84
CA SER A 369 -15.83 22.58 17.58
C SER A 369 -16.26 21.48 16.61
N ARG A 370 -16.55 21.84 15.36
CA ARG A 370 -16.95 20.87 14.31
C ARG A 370 -15.76 20.11 13.75
N VAL A 371 -14.58 20.73 13.83
CA VAL A 371 -13.31 20.17 13.35
C VAL A 371 -12.47 19.79 14.56
N ARG A 372 -11.87 18.59 14.52
CA ARG A 372 -10.90 18.17 15.55
C ARG A 372 -9.55 18.81 15.27
N VAL A 373 -8.87 19.27 16.32
CA VAL A 373 -7.52 19.84 16.20
C VAL A 373 -6.58 18.94 16.98
N ILE A 374 -5.66 18.28 16.29
CA ILE A 374 -4.79 17.25 16.88
C ILE A 374 -3.35 17.71 16.77
N VAL A 375 -2.55 17.47 17.81
CA VAL A 375 -1.08 17.57 17.73
C VAL A 375 -0.49 16.19 17.92
N THR A 376 0.51 15.82 17.14
CA THR A 376 1.25 14.56 17.32
C THR A 376 2.68 14.70 16.85
N GLU A 377 3.61 14.01 17.51
CA GLU A 377 4.96 13.86 16.98
C GLU A 377 4.94 13.12 15.65
N THR A 378 5.75 13.57 14.70
CA THR A 378 6.00 12.78 13.49
C THR A 378 7.02 11.68 13.77
N GLN A 379 6.67 10.42 13.46
CA GLN A 379 7.59 9.29 13.57
C GLN A 379 7.97 8.75 12.19
N GLU A 380 8.62 9.59 11.38
CA GLU A 380 9.03 9.24 10.00
C GLU A 380 9.86 7.96 9.94
N GLN A 381 10.81 7.78 10.86
CA GLN A 381 11.66 6.59 10.88
C GLN A 381 10.85 5.33 11.21
N LEU A 382 9.87 5.40 12.12
CA LEU A 382 8.96 4.29 12.38
C LEU A 382 8.10 3.99 11.15
N GLN A 383 7.61 5.03 10.47
CA GLN A 383 6.82 4.86 9.24
C GLN A 383 7.66 4.22 8.13
N ILE A 384 8.92 4.60 7.98
CA ILE A 384 9.87 3.92 7.06
C ILE A 384 10.03 2.46 7.47
N ALA A 385 10.20 2.15 8.77
CA ALA A 385 10.32 0.77 9.23
C ALA A 385 9.08 -0.07 8.88
N ARG A 386 7.86 0.46 9.10
CA ARG A 386 6.58 -0.16 8.71
C ARG A 386 6.50 -0.39 7.20
N GLU A 387 6.93 0.58 6.41
CA GLU A 387 6.90 0.53 4.96
C GLU A 387 7.92 -0.45 4.38
N THR A 388 9.12 -0.51 4.95
CA THR A 388 10.13 -1.55 4.66
C THR A 388 9.56 -2.94 4.95
N ALA A 389 8.92 -3.13 6.10
CA ALA A 389 8.27 -4.40 6.43
C ALA A 389 7.21 -4.80 5.40
N THR A 390 6.35 -3.84 5.05
CA THR A 390 5.25 -4.08 4.12
C THR A 390 5.78 -4.43 2.74
N ALA A 391 6.78 -3.71 2.25
CA ALA A 391 7.42 -3.99 0.97
C ALA A 391 8.01 -5.40 0.92
N LEU A 392 8.61 -5.87 2.02
CA LEU A 392 9.17 -7.21 2.13
C LEU A 392 8.09 -8.29 2.39
N ALA A 393 6.96 -7.94 3.00
CA ALA A 393 5.83 -8.85 3.21
C ALA A 393 5.05 -9.12 1.93
N VAL A 394 4.92 -8.12 1.04
CA VAL A 394 4.35 -8.29 -0.32
C VAL A 394 5.20 -9.22 -1.20
N MET A 395 6.46 -9.50 -0.81
CA MET A 395 7.30 -10.51 -1.44
C MET A 395 7.04 -11.94 -0.94
N ARG A 396 6.25 -12.15 0.13
CA ARG A 396 5.72 -13.49 0.41
C ARG A 396 4.65 -13.79 -0.64
N PRO A 397 4.66 -14.96 -1.29
CA PRO A 397 3.68 -15.27 -2.33
C PRO A 397 2.27 -15.01 -1.81
N ALA A 398 1.46 -14.30 -2.61
CA ALA A 398 0.08 -14.02 -2.30
C ALA A 398 -0.63 -15.32 -1.89
N ARG A 399 -1.52 -15.24 -0.89
CA ARG A 399 -2.34 -16.38 -0.45
C ARG A 399 -2.97 -17.00 -1.69
N LEU A 400 -2.60 -18.23 -2.00
CA LEU A 400 -3.08 -18.91 -3.19
C LEU A 400 -4.59 -19.13 -3.04
N VAL A 401 -5.37 -18.51 -3.92
CA VAL A 401 -6.83 -18.60 -3.92
C VAL A 401 -7.24 -19.70 -4.89
N LEU A 402 -8.11 -20.61 -4.45
CA LEU A 402 -8.63 -21.71 -5.25
C LEU A 402 -10.07 -21.39 -5.68
N PRO A 403 -10.34 -21.10 -6.95
CA PRO A 403 -11.71 -20.95 -7.44
C PRO A 403 -12.52 -22.23 -7.23
N VAL A 404 -13.76 -22.10 -6.79
CA VAL A 404 -14.70 -23.23 -6.60
C VAL A 404 -15.85 -23.08 -7.60
N ALA A 405 -16.03 -24.08 -8.45
CA ALA A 405 -17.09 -24.16 -9.44
C ALA A 405 -18.09 -25.27 -9.09
N VAL A 406 -19.36 -24.97 -9.38
CA VAL A 406 -20.46 -25.92 -9.21
C VAL A 406 -20.68 -26.67 -10.52
N SER A 407 -20.42 -27.97 -10.50
CA SER A 407 -20.69 -28.89 -11.60
C SER A 407 -22.16 -29.26 -11.61
N ALA A 408 -22.93 -28.56 -12.44
CA ALA A 408 -24.31 -28.91 -12.72
C ALA A 408 -24.38 -30.25 -13.46
N ARG A 409 -25.53 -30.92 -13.39
CA ARG A 409 -25.78 -32.18 -14.11
C ARG A 409 -25.47 -32.06 -15.61
N HIS A 410 -24.75 -33.02 -16.16
CA HIS A 410 -24.34 -33.00 -17.56
C HIS A 410 -23.95 -34.41 -18.05
N VAL A 411 -23.75 -34.53 -19.36
CA VAL A 411 -23.35 -35.78 -20.02
C VAL A 411 -22.10 -35.55 -20.86
N HIS A 412 -21.15 -36.48 -20.81
CA HIS A 412 -20.10 -36.64 -21.82
C HIS A 412 -20.45 -37.86 -22.66
N LEU A 413 -20.49 -37.72 -23.99
CA LEU A 413 -20.86 -38.82 -24.90
C LEU A 413 -19.64 -39.39 -25.61
N CYS A 414 -19.68 -40.70 -25.90
CA CYS A 414 -18.84 -41.26 -26.95
C CYS A 414 -19.46 -41.04 -28.33
N GLN A 415 -18.64 -41.07 -29.39
CA GLN A 415 -19.07 -40.74 -30.75
C GLN A 415 -20.23 -41.64 -31.23
N GLU A 416 -20.19 -42.94 -30.94
CA GLU A 416 -21.28 -43.88 -31.26
C GLU A 416 -22.63 -43.42 -30.68
N HIS A 417 -22.61 -42.95 -29.43
CA HIS A 417 -23.83 -42.47 -28.77
C HIS A 417 -24.28 -41.11 -29.28
N VAL A 418 -23.36 -40.23 -29.72
CA VAL A 418 -23.74 -39.00 -30.42
C VAL A 418 -24.54 -39.35 -31.67
N GLU A 419 -24.07 -40.30 -32.47
CA GLU A 419 -24.74 -40.70 -33.70
C GLU A 419 -26.09 -41.39 -33.43
N ALA A 420 -26.16 -42.25 -32.40
CA ALA A 420 -27.41 -42.90 -32.02
C ALA A 420 -28.49 -41.92 -31.52
N LEU A 421 -28.07 -40.83 -30.86
CA LEU A 421 -28.98 -39.84 -30.26
C LEU A 421 -29.37 -38.70 -31.23
N PHE A 422 -28.48 -38.35 -32.15
CA PHE A 422 -28.63 -37.17 -33.03
C PHE A 422 -28.60 -37.48 -34.53
N GLY A 423 -28.38 -38.74 -34.92
CA GLY A 423 -28.41 -39.21 -36.30
C GLY A 423 -27.04 -39.66 -36.83
N PRO A 424 -27.00 -40.52 -37.86
CA PRO A 424 -25.74 -41.04 -38.41
C PRO A 424 -24.78 -39.92 -38.82
N GLY A 425 -23.50 -40.02 -38.41
CA GLY A 425 -22.47 -39.02 -38.69
C GLY A 425 -22.58 -37.70 -37.93
N ALA A 426 -23.48 -37.58 -36.94
CA ALA A 426 -23.60 -36.39 -36.11
C ALA A 426 -22.35 -36.15 -35.26
N THR A 427 -21.97 -34.88 -35.10
CA THR A 427 -20.87 -34.44 -34.22
C THR A 427 -21.37 -33.39 -33.23
N LEU A 428 -20.70 -33.26 -32.09
CA LEU A 428 -21.03 -32.24 -31.10
C LEU A 428 -20.66 -30.85 -31.62
N THR A 429 -21.59 -29.91 -31.54
CA THR A 429 -21.40 -28.54 -31.99
C THR A 429 -21.10 -27.65 -30.77
N PRO A 430 -19.90 -27.06 -30.66
CA PRO A 430 -19.58 -26.16 -29.56
C PRO A 430 -20.51 -24.95 -29.51
N GLU A 431 -21.06 -24.64 -28.33
CA GLU A 431 -21.86 -23.43 -28.08
C GLU A 431 -21.07 -22.44 -27.21
N PHE A 432 -20.50 -22.89 -26.09
CA PHE A 432 -19.69 -22.06 -25.20
C PHE A 432 -18.43 -22.80 -24.72
N PRO A 433 -17.26 -22.13 -24.69
CA PRO A 433 -16.06 -22.71 -24.09
C PRO A 433 -16.23 -22.84 -22.57
N LEU A 434 -15.65 -23.88 -21.99
CA LEU A 434 -15.54 -24.05 -20.54
C LEU A 434 -14.19 -23.52 -20.05
N ARG A 435 -14.06 -23.31 -18.74
CA ARG A 435 -12.82 -22.83 -18.11
C ARG A 435 -11.65 -23.82 -18.28
N GLN A 436 -11.95 -25.11 -18.25
CA GLN A 436 -10.97 -26.14 -18.55
C GLN A 436 -10.63 -26.11 -20.04
N PRO A 437 -9.38 -25.78 -20.42
CA PRO A 437 -8.98 -25.61 -21.82
C PRO A 437 -9.31 -26.81 -22.70
N GLY A 438 -9.86 -26.55 -23.89
CA GLY A 438 -10.25 -27.58 -24.85
C GLY A 438 -11.64 -28.18 -24.64
N ASN A 439 -12.30 -27.93 -23.50
CA ASN A 439 -13.66 -28.38 -23.23
C ASN A 439 -14.71 -27.32 -23.59
N PHE A 440 -15.91 -27.76 -23.97
CA PHE A 440 -17.00 -26.88 -24.34
C PHE A 440 -18.37 -27.46 -23.94
N ALA A 441 -19.35 -26.60 -23.72
CA ALA A 441 -20.75 -27.01 -23.71
C ALA A 441 -21.26 -27.09 -25.16
N ALA A 442 -21.88 -28.21 -25.52
CA ALA A 442 -22.45 -28.41 -26.85
C ALA A 442 -23.87 -27.83 -26.94
N HIS A 443 -24.26 -27.43 -28.15
CA HIS A 443 -25.63 -27.00 -28.45
C HIS A 443 -26.63 -28.14 -28.24
N GLN A 444 -26.20 -29.38 -28.53
CA GLN A 444 -26.98 -30.58 -28.32
C GLN A 444 -27.27 -30.82 -26.82
N LYS A 445 -28.49 -31.28 -26.55
CA LYS A 445 -28.97 -31.67 -25.21
C LYS A 445 -29.71 -32.99 -25.28
N VAL A 446 -29.75 -33.71 -24.16
CA VAL A 446 -30.42 -35.01 -24.04
C VAL A 446 -31.41 -35.02 -22.88
N THR A 447 -32.31 -35.99 -22.90
CA THR A 447 -33.10 -36.36 -21.73
C THR A 447 -32.49 -37.62 -21.10
N ILE A 448 -32.31 -37.61 -19.78
CA ILE A 448 -31.96 -38.80 -19.00
C ILE A 448 -33.26 -39.38 -18.44
N GLU A 449 -33.59 -40.63 -18.75
CA GLU A 449 -34.81 -41.30 -18.32
C GLU A 449 -34.48 -42.45 -17.35
N GLY A 450 -35.05 -42.39 -16.15
CA GLY A 450 -34.97 -43.44 -15.14
C GLY A 450 -36.36 -44.00 -14.78
N PRO A 451 -36.42 -45.04 -13.92
CA PRO A 451 -37.67 -45.72 -13.59
C PRO A 451 -38.75 -44.83 -12.95
N LYS A 452 -38.36 -43.76 -12.24
CA LYS A 452 -39.30 -42.86 -11.55
C LYS A 452 -39.59 -41.57 -12.30
N GLY A 453 -38.75 -41.18 -13.25
CA GLY A 453 -38.86 -39.87 -13.88
C GLY A 453 -37.74 -39.59 -14.88
N ALA A 454 -37.70 -38.36 -15.37
CA ALA A 454 -36.74 -37.93 -16.37
C ALA A 454 -36.16 -36.55 -16.07
N LEU A 455 -34.91 -36.33 -16.47
CA LEU A 455 -34.24 -35.04 -16.46
C LEU A 455 -34.12 -34.55 -17.91
N HIS A 456 -34.84 -33.49 -18.23
CA HIS A 456 -34.89 -32.95 -19.59
C HIS A 456 -33.81 -31.90 -19.82
N GLN A 457 -33.46 -31.68 -21.10
CA GLN A 457 -32.55 -30.61 -21.54
C GLN A 457 -31.19 -30.63 -20.84
N VAL A 458 -30.68 -31.83 -20.52
CA VAL A 458 -29.38 -32.01 -19.90
C VAL A 458 -28.28 -31.68 -20.90
N ARG A 459 -27.35 -30.81 -20.50
CA ARG A 459 -26.24 -30.37 -21.33
C ARG A 459 -25.30 -31.51 -21.65
N ILE A 460 -24.80 -31.52 -22.87
CA ILE A 460 -23.66 -32.35 -23.27
C ILE A 460 -22.40 -31.50 -23.22
N LEU A 461 -21.34 -32.02 -22.61
CA LEU A 461 -20.02 -31.41 -22.64
C LEU A 461 -19.14 -32.17 -23.64
N GLY A 462 -18.43 -31.41 -24.46
CA GLY A 462 -17.46 -31.89 -25.42
C GLY A 462 -16.02 -31.59 -24.99
N PRO A 463 -15.02 -32.21 -25.64
CA PRO A 463 -15.15 -33.12 -26.78
C PRO A 463 -15.72 -34.50 -26.39
N THR A 464 -16.05 -35.32 -27.40
CA THR A 464 -16.50 -36.70 -27.15
C THR A 464 -15.45 -37.51 -26.40
N ARG A 465 -15.89 -38.40 -25.51
CA ARG A 465 -15.02 -39.30 -24.74
C ARG A 465 -15.00 -40.71 -25.33
N SER A 466 -14.11 -41.57 -24.83
CA SER A 466 -14.07 -42.98 -25.22
C SER A 466 -15.29 -43.77 -24.71
N ARG A 467 -15.87 -43.37 -23.58
CA ARG A 467 -17.06 -43.97 -22.98
C ARG A 467 -18.01 -42.87 -22.51
N THR A 468 -19.31 -43.14 -22.56
CA THR A 468 -20.33 -42.19 -22.10
C THR A 468 -20.35 -42.13 -20.58
N GLN A 469 -20.45 -40.91 -20.05
CA GLN A 469 -20.48 -40.61 -18.63
C GLN A 469 -21.59 -39.60 -18.35
N ILE A 470 -22.38 -39.87 -17.32
CA ILE A 470 -23.49 -39.03 -16.91
C ILE A 470 -23.25 -38.61 -15.46
N GLU A 471 -23.11 -37.31 -15.24
CA GLU A 471 -22.88 -36.75 -13.91
C GLU A 471 -24.17 -36.09 -13.41
N VAL A 472 -24.63 -36.54 -12.25
CA VAL A 472 -25.85 -36.04 -11.59
C VAL A 472 -25.60 -35.79 -10.10
N SER A 473 -26.48 -35.03 -9.46
CA SER A 473 -26.46 -34.86 -8.01
C SER A 473 -27.12 -36.04 -7.28
N ARG A 474 -26.93 -36.18 -5.96
CA ARG A 474 -27.65 -37.19 -5.16
C ARG A 474 -29.16 -36.94 -5.26
N THR A 475 -29.60 -35.68 -5.24
CA THR A 475 -31.01 -35.31 -5.42
C THR A 475 -31.58 -35.81 -6.75
N ASP A 476 -30.81 -35.73 -7.83
CA ASP A 476 -31.21 -36.21 -9.16
C ASP A 476 -31.38 -37.72 -9.23
N THR A 477 -30.58 -38.48 -8.48
CA THR A 477 -30.72 -39.94 -8.42
C THR A 477 -32.07 -40.36 -7.83
N PHE A 478 -32.58 -39.62 -6.84
CA PHE A 478 -33.93 -39.82 -6.30
C PHE A 478 -35.03 -39.53 -7.34
N ALA A 479 -34.88 -38.45 -8.13
CA ALA A 479 -35.84 -38.08 -9.16
C ALA A 479 -35.88 -39.11 -10.31
N LEU A 480 -34.72 -39.63 -10.70
CA LEU A 480 -34.61 -40.69 -11.71
C LEU A 480 -35.06 -42.05 -11.17
N GLY A 481 -34.92 -42.29 -9.85
CA GLY A 481 -35.21 -43.58 -9.24
C GLY A 481 -34.13 -44.64 -9.48
N VAL A 482 -32.87 -44.21 -9.64
CA VAL A 482 -31.71 -45.07 -9.86
C VAL A 482 -30.63 -44.68 -8.86
N GLU A 483 -30.07 -45.62 -8.11
CA GLU A 483 -28.96 -45.34 -7.20
C GLU A 483 -27.63 -45.30 -7.97
N ALA A 484 -26.98 -44.14 -8.02
CA ALA A 484 -25.68 -43.95 -8.65
C ALA A 484 -24.56 -43.85 -7.59
N PRO A 485 -23.38 -44.45 -7.85
CA PRO A 485 -22.23 -44.35 -6.95
C PRO A 485 -21.54 -42.99 -7.04
N VAL A 486 -20.87 -42.57 -5.97
CA VAL A 486 -19.95 -41.42 -5.98
C VAL A 486 -18.60 -41.87 -6.56
N ARG A 487 -18.17 -41.25 -7.67
CA ARG A 487 -16.97 -41.68 -8.42
C ARG A 487 -16.19 -40.48 -8.96
N LEU A 488 -14.88 -40.64 -9.11
CA LEU A 488 -14.08 -39.68 -9.88
C LEU A 488 -14.46 -39.77 -11.37
N SER A 489 -14.47 -38.64 -12.06
CA SER A 489 -14.76 -38.61 -13.50
C SER A 489 -13.81 -39.54 -14.26
N GLY A 490 -14.37 -40.50 -14.99
CA GLY A 490 -13.67 -41.56 -15.73
C GLY A 490 -13.75 -42.94 -15.08
N ASP A 491 -14.09 -43.04 -13.78
CA ASP A 491 -14.32 -44.31 -13.09
C ASP A 491 -15.79 -44.74 -13.25
N LEU A 492 -16.05 -45.49 -14.32
CA LEU A 492 -17.40 -45.82 -14.80
C LEU A 492 -17.78 -47.28 -14.60
N ASP A 493 -16.94 -48.07 -13.95
CA ASP A 493 -17.19 -49.50 -13.76
C ASP A 493 -18.25 -49.75 -12.69
N ALA A 494 -19.04 -50.81 -12.90
CA ALA A 494 -20.17 -51.17 -12.05
C ALA A 494 -21.18 -50.03 -11.78
N THR A 495 -21.36 -49.15 -12.77
CA THR A 495 -22.38 -48.09 -12.73
C THR A 495 -23.74 -48.61 -13.22
N PRO A 496 -24.85 -48.06 -12.72
CA PRO A 496 -26.18 -48.52 -13.10
C PRO A 496 -26.49 -48.16 -14.57
N LYS A 497 -27.38 -48.94 -15.17
CA LYS A 497 -27.92 -48.63 -16.48
C LYS A 497 -28.97 -47.52 -16.40
N ILE A 498 -28.96 -46.65 -17.40
CA ILE A 498 -29.90 -45.56 -17.57
C ILE A 498 -30.20 -45.36 -19.06
N ARG A 499 -31.37 -44.82 -19.39
CA ARG A 499 -31.72 -44.49 -20.78
C ARG A 499 -31.41 -43.03 -21.07
N LEU A 500 -30.74 -42.78 -22.20
CA LEU A 500 -30.58 -41.45 -22.78
C LEU A 500 -31.46 -41.32 -24.02
N LYS A 501 -32.10 -40.16 -24.17
CA LYS A 501 -32.99 -39.87 -25.30
C LYS A 501 -32.61 -38.55 -25.97
N GLY A 502 -32.38 -38.62 -27.27
CA GLY A 502 -32.13 -37.49 -28.15
C GLY A 502 -33.25 -37.33 -29.18
N PRO A 503 -33.13 -36.35 -30.09
CA PRO A 503 -34.14 -36.10 -31.13
C PRO A 503 -34.23 -37.21 -32.18
N ALA A 504 -33.14 -37.95 -32.45
CA ALA A 504 -33.10 -38.99 -33.48
C ALA A 504 -33.32 -40.41 -32.92
N GLY A 505 -33.17 -40.61 -31.61
CA GLY A 505 -33.28 -41.93 -31.01
C GLY A 505 -33.05 -41.96 -29.51
N SER A 506 -32.98 -43.17 -28.95
CA SER A 506 -32.67 -43.41 -27.54
C SER A 506 -31.74 -44.60 -27.39
N ILE A 507 -30.86 -44.56 -26.38
CA ILE A 507 -29.92 -45.62 -26.04
C ILE A 507 -30.06 -46.00 -24.56
N GLU A 508 -29.70 -47.23 -24.23
CA GLU A 508 -29.49 -47.66 -22.85
C GLU A 508 -27.98 -47.79 -22.63
N THR A 509 -27.45 -47.14 -21.60
CA THR A 509 -26.02 -47.10 -21.33
C THR A 509 -25.74 -47.12 -19.82
N ASP A 510 -24.52 -47.47 -19.45
CA ASP A 510 -24.00 -47.29 -18.11
C ASP A 510 -23.27 -45.93 -17.99
N GLY A 511 -22.51 -45.72 -16.93
CA GLY A 511 -21.73 -44.50 -16.71
C GLY A 511 -22.43 -43.40 -15.92
N LEU A 512 -23.59 -43.68 -15.32
CA LEU A 512 -24.27 -42.76 -14.39
C LEU A 512 -23.56 -42.73 -13.03
N ILE A 513 -23.04 -41.57 -12.66
CA ILE A 513 -22.31 -41.32 -11.41
C ILE A 513 -22.76 -40.04 -10.72
N ILE A 514 -22.49 -39.96 -9.42
CA ILE A 514 -22.37 -38.68 -8.71
C ILE A 514 -20.88 -38.32 -8.71
N ALA A 515 -20.53 -37.16 -9.26
CA ALA A 515 -19.13 -36.78 -9.39
C ALA A 515 -18.52 -36.52 -8.01
N ALA A 516 -17.42 -37.21 -7.70
CA ALA A 516 -16.63 -36.92 -6.52
C ALA A 516 -15.96 -35.55 -6.66
N ARG A 517 -16.01 -34.75 -5.59
CA ARG A 517 -15.32 -33.46 -5.52
C ARG A 517 -13.83 -33.63 -5.80
N HIS A 518 -13.27 -32.72 -6.59
CA HIS A 518 -11.84 -32.78 -6.97
C HIS A 518 -11.34 -31.40 -7.40
N ILE A 519 -10.02 -31.28 -7.52
CA ILE A 519 -9.37 -30.08 -8.05
C ILE A 519 -8.68 -30.46 -9.36
N HIS A 520 -9.03 -29.79 -10.44
CA HIS A 520 -8.13 -29.70 -11.60
C HIS A 520 -7.03 -28.72 -11.23
N MET A 521 -5.75 -29.09 -11.37
CA MET A 521 -4.63 -28.25 -10.96
C MET A 521 -3.53 -28.21 -12.02
N HIS A 522 -3.02 -27.02 -12.31
CA HIS A 522 -1.83 -26.85 -13.15
C HIS A 522 -0.55 -27.27 -12.37
N PRO A 523 0.48 -27.85 -13.00
CA PRO A 523 1.72 -28.25 -12.31
C PRO A 523 2.37 -27.13 -11.50
N ASP A 524 2.49 -25.92 -12.05
CA ASP A 524 3.06 -24.76 -11.35
C ASP A 524 2.29 -24.41 -10.08
N ASP A 525 0.98 -24.61 -10.08
CA ASP A 525 0.12 -24.36 -8.93
C ASP A 525 0.22 -25.47 -7.89
N ALA A 526 0.34 -26.73 -8.33
CA ALA A 526 0.61 -27.87 -7.46
C ALA A 526 1.93 -27.71 -6.71
N GLU A 527 2.97 -27.26 -7.41
CA GLU A 527 4.27 -26.92 -6.80
C GLU A 527 4.13 -25.78 -5.78
N ARG A 528 3.38 -24.72 -6.11
CA ARG A 528 3.14 -23.59 -5.19
C ARG A 528 2.35 -23.98 -3.95
N TRP A 529 1.35 -24.86 -4.09
CA TRP A 529 0.55 -25.37 -2.98
C TRP A 529 1.22 -26.51 -2.21
N GLY A 530 2.32 -27.07 -2.73
CA GLY A 530 3.05 -28.17 -2.11
C GLY A 530 2.27 -29.49 -2.15
N VAL A 531 1.43 -29.71 -3.16
CA VAL A 531 0.58 -30.90 -3.30
C VAL A 531 0.92 -31.71 -4.54
N ALA A 532 0.70 -33.02 -4.48
CA ALA A 532 0.98 -33.96 -5.55
C ALA A 532 -0.29 -34.39 -6.32
N ASP A 533 -0.10 -34.95 -7.52
CA ASP A 533 -1.19 -35.62 -8.25
C ASP A 533 -1.78 -36.77 -7.41
N ARG A 534 -3.11 -36.83 -7.36
CA ARG A 534 -3.92 -37.78 -6.57
C ARG A 534 -3.82 -37.64 -5.06
N GLU A 535 -3.22 -36.57 -4.56
CA GLU A 535 -3.26 -36.26 -3.13
C GLU A 535 -4.67 -35.87 -2.69
N GLU A 536 -5.07 -36.31 -1.50
CA GLU A 536 -6.32 -35.93 -0.86
C GLU A 536 -6.09 -34.73 0.06
N VAL A 537 -6.82 -33.65 -0.17
CA VAL A 537 -6.67 -32.38 0.56
C VAL A 537 -7.97 -31.93 1.18
N GLU A 538 -7.87 -31.02 2.15
CA GLU A 538 -9.01 -30.29 2.70
C GLU A 538 -9.06 -28.88 2.12
N VAL A 539 -10.26 -28.44 1.71
CA VAL A 539 -10.49 -27.10 1.15
C VAL A 539 -11.46 -26.34 2.04
N ARG A 540 -10.99 -25.23 2.63
CA ARG A 540 -11.85 -24.29 3.35
C ARG A 540 -12.40 -23.24 2.40
N VAL A 541 -13.72 -23.13 2.33
CA VAL A 541 -14.40 -22.08 1.56
C VAL A 541 -14.84 -20.97 2.51
N THR A 542 -14.37 -19.75 2.24
CA THR A 542 -14.68 -18.54 3.03
C THR A 542 -15.39 -17.52 2.15
N GLY A 543 -16.42 -16.85 2.67
CA GLY A 543 -17.15 -15.80 1.94
C GLY A 543 -18.58 -16.16 1.53
N THR A 544 -19.01 -17.41 1.75
CA THR A 544 -20.44 -17.77 1.79
C THR A 544 -20.98 -17.51 3.19
N GLY A 545 -22.30 -17.33 3.35
CA GLY A 545 -22.93 -17.10 4.66
C GLY A 545 -22.74 -18.23 5.69
N ARG A 546 -22.06 -19.32 5.31
CA ARG A 546 -21.72 -20.49 6.13
C ARG A 546 -20.32 -20.98 5.75
N GLY A 547 -19.30 -20.64 6.54
CA GLY A 547 -17.95 -21.20 6.33
C GLY A 547 -17.98 -22.73 6.42
N MET A 548 -17.40 -23.42 5.43
CA MET A 548 -17.40 -24.88 5.33
C MET A 548 -16.01 -25.38 4.91
N THR A 549 -15.63 -26.54 5.42
CA THR A 549 -14.44 -27.27 4.96
C THR A 549 -14.91 -28.52 4.23
N PHE A 550 -14.44 -28.69 2.99
CA PHE A 550 -14.58 -29.93 2.23
C PHE A 550 -13.35 -30.80 2.47
N SER A 551 -13.52 -31.96 3.11
CA SER A 551 -12.50 -33.01 3.16
C SER A 551 -12.63 -33.95 1.96
N GLY A 552 -11.66 -34.82 1.73
CA GLY A 552 -11.77 -35.83 0.66
C GLY A 552 -11.60 -35.28 -0.75
N VAL A 553 -10.96 -34.12 -0.92
CA VAL A 553 -10.83 -33.47 -2.22
C VAL A 553 -9.59 -33.98 -2.92
N ILE A 554 -9.76 -34.74 -4.01
CA ILE A 554 -8.62 -35.28 -4.76
C ILE A 554 -8.03 -34.23 -5.71
N VAL A 555 -6.73 -34.01 -5.65
CA VAL A 555 -5.98 -33.16 -6.59
C VAL A 555 -5.67 -33.94 -7.86
N ARG A 556 -5.92 -33.33 -9.03
CA ARG A 556 -5.61 -33.88 -10.35
C ARG A 556 -4.72 -32.92 -11.11
N VAL A 557 -3.42 -33.20 -11.15
CA VAL A 557 -2.43 -32.34 -11.78
C VAL A 557 -2.34 -32.66 -13.27
N GLN A 558 -2.61 -31.68 -14.13
CA GLN A 558 -2.55 -31.83 -15.59
C GLN A 558 -1.95 -30.58 -16.24
N PRO A 559 -1.05 -30.71 -17.24
CA PRO A 559 -0.32 -29.58 -17.82
C PRO A 559 -1.19 -28.47 -18.41
N THR A 560 -2.42 -28.78 -18.82
CA THR A 560 -3.34 -27.83 -19.45
C THR A 560 -4.51 -27.47 -18.55
N ALA A 561 -4.51 -27.90 -17.28
CA ALA A 561 -5.61 -27.62 -16.37
C ALA A 561 -5.66 -26.13 -16.04
N PHE A 562 -6.87 -25.59 -16.00
CA PHE A 562 -7.13 -24.36 -15.25
C PHE A 562 -7.36 -24.74 -13.79
N THR A 563 -6.62 -24.14 -12.85
CA THR A 563 -6.74 -24.55 -11.44
C THR A 563 -8.09 -24.17 -10.83
N GLU A 564 -8.91 -25.16 -10.51
CA GLU A 564 -10.28 -24.97 -10.02
C GLU A 564 -10.80 -26.22 -9.30
N MET A 565 -11.48 -26.03 -8.17
CA MET A 565 -12.20 -27.07 -7.44
C MET A 565 -13.60 -27.26 -8.01
N HIS A 566 -14.01 -28.50 -8.26
CA HIS A 566 -15.34 -28.86 -8.75
C HIS A 566 -16.10 -29.60 -7.65
N ILE A 567 -17.31 -29.14 -7.36
CA ILE A 567 -18.28 -29.75 -6.43
C ILE A 567 -19.62 -29.94 -7.11
N ASP A 568 -20.44 -30.87 -6.61
CA ASP A 568 -21.78 -31.06 -7.16
C ASP A 568 -22.79 -30.00 -6.65
N THR A 569 -24.02 -30.03 -7.20
CA THR A 569 -25.08 -29.06 -6.85
C THR A 569 -25.59 -29.22 -5.42
N ASP A 570 -25.63 -30.43 -4.86
CA ASP A 570 -26.06 -30.67 -3.49
C ASP A 570 -25.01 -30.17 -2.50
N GLU A 571 -23.73 -30.41 -2.78
CA GLU A 571 -22.58 -29.87 -2.03
C GLU A 571 -22.56 -28.34 -2.03
N ALA A 572 -22.79 -27.73 -3.19
CA ALA A 572 -22.89 -26.28 -3.33
C ALA A 572 -24.05 -25.70 -2.51
N ASN A 573 -25.23 -26.32 -2.58
CA ASN A 573 -26.40 -25.92 -1.80
C ASN A 573 -26.14 -26.03 -0.29
N ALA A 574 -25.49 -27.10 0.16
CA ALA A 574 -25.12 -27.30 1.55
C ALA A 574 -24.15 -26.22 2.06
N ALA A 575 -23.19 -25.80 1.22
CA ALA A 575 -22.22 -24.74 1.50
C ALA A 575 -22.74 -23.32 1.27
N GLY A 576 -23.96 -23.15 0.77
CA GLY A 576 -24.54 -21.84 0.43
C GLY A 576 -23.86 -21.15 -0.76
N ILE A 577 -23.34 -21.93 -1.70
CA ILE A 577 -22.68 -21.46 -2.93
C ILE A 577 -23.73 -21.36 -4.03
N SER A 578 -24.13 -20.14 -4.39
CA SER A 578 -25.06 -19.88 -5.51
C SER A 578 -24.39 -19.25 -6.74
N GLY A 579 -23.06 -19.07 -6.71
CA GLY A 579 -22.24 -18.43 -7.74
C GLY A 579 -20.76 -18.82 -7.60
N GLY A 580 -19.84 -17.99 -8.12
CA GLY A 580 -18.39 -18.22 -7.94
C GLY A 580 -18.01 -18.07 -6.47
N ALA A 581 -17.32 -19.08 -5.93
CA ALA A 581 -16.77 -19.05 -4.57
C ALA A 581 -15.25 -19.24 -4.61
N GLU A 582 -14.59 -18.86 -3.52
CA GLU A 582 -13.15 -18.97 -3.36
C GLU A 582 -12.84 -19.82 -2.12
N GLY A 583 -11.92 -20.77 -2.30
CA GLY A 583 -11.41 -21.64 -1.26
C GLY A 583 -9.91 -21.47 -1.05
N ALA A 584 -9.42 -22.12 0.00
CA ALA A 584 -7.99 -22.29 0.27
C ALA A 584 -7.74 -23.70 0.80
N LEU A 585 -6.61 -24.30 0.42
CA LEU A 585 -6.17 -25.56 1.01
C LEU A 585 -5.88 -25.33 2.51
N ILE A 586 -6.31 -26.26 3.35
CA ILE A 586 -5.86 -26.31 4.74
C ILE A 586 -4.56 -27.11 4.73
N THR A 587 -3.45 -26.41 4.90
CA THR A 587 -2.16 -27.07 5.17
C THR A 587 -2.20 -27.59 6.61
N ALA A 588 -1.71 -28.81 6.83
CA ALA A 588 -1.39 -29.27 8.18
C ALA A 588 -0.24 -28.38 8.69
N ASP A 589 -0.54 -27.47 9.61
CA ASP A 589 0.47 -26.72 10.37
C ASP A 589 1.28 -27.67 11.29
#